data_AF-A0A947PZ12-F1
#
_entry.id   AF-A0A947PZ12-F1
#
_cell.length_a   1.000
_cell.length_b   1.000
_cell.length_c   1.000
_cell.angle_alpha   90.00
_cell.angle_beta   90.00
_cell.angle_gamma   90.00
#
_symmetry.space_group_name_H-M   'P 1'
#
loop_
_entity.id
_entity.type
_entity.pdbx_description
1 polymer ?
#
loop_
_entity_poly.entity_id
_entity_poly.type
_entity_poly.pdbx_seq_one_letter_code
_entity_poly.pdbx_strand_id
1 'polypeptide(L)'
;GAGEDENLIQRAASKYKVIIVSPTSFLAYLQTVMQGLKALEIEHKAVEIQKRVGELGKHVGAYEEYYKKLGNALGTAVSHYNSGYKELGKIDKDVYRISESRIGIEQELLEKPGAADE
;
A
#
# COMPACT_ATOMS: atom_id res chain seq x y z
N GLY A 1 -0.41 -47.02 -55.59
CA GLY A 1 0.70 -46.11 -55.90
C GLY A 1 0.19 -44.70 -55.79
N ALA A 2 0.79 -43.90 -54.93
CA ALA A 2 0.54 -42.47 -54.81
C ALA A 2 1.70 -41.89 -54.00
N GLY A 3 2.74 -41.43 -54.70
CA GLY A 3 3.75 -40.57 -54.09
C GLY A 3 3.15 -39.18 -54.00
N GLU A 4 2.79 -38.74 -52.80
CA GLU A 4 2.40 -37.35 -52.58
C GLU A 4 3.62 -36.47 -52.93
N ASP A 5 3.43 -35.55 -53.87
CA ASP A 5 4.42 -34.54 -54.23
C ASP A 5 4.69 -33.64 -53.02
N GLU A 6 5.68 -34.00 -52.19
CA GLU A 6 6.13 -33.18 -51.07
C GLU A 6 6.55 -31.80 -51.60
N ASN A 7 5.79 -30.77 -51.21
CA ASN A 7 6.10 -29.40 -51.55
C ASN A 7 7.53 -29.06 -51.07
N LEU A 8 8.32 -28.38 -51.91
CA LEU A 8 9.72 -28.04 -51.65
C LEU A 8 9.92 -27.35 -50.28
N ILE A 9 8.95 -26.52 -49.87
CA ILE A 9 8.93 -25.83 -48.57
C ILE A 9 8.85 -26.86 -47.43
N GLN A 10 7.95 -27.84 -47.56
CA GLN A 10 7.74 -28.89 -46.57
C GLN A 10 8.96 -29.79 -46.47
N ARG A 11 9.56 -30.19 -47.60
CA ARG A 11 10.78 -31.00 -47.63
C ARG A 11 11.98 -30.26 -47.02
N ALA A 12 12.14 -28.97 -47.31
CA ALA A 12 13.19 -28.13 -46.72
C ALA A 12 13.06 -28.07 -45.19
N ALA A 13 11.84 -27.83 -44.68
CA ALA A 13 11.59 -27.72 -43.24
C ALA A 13 11.66 -29.07 -42.50
N SER A 14 11.05 -30.13 -43.03
CA SER A 14 10.93 -31.42 -42.33
C SER A 14 12.23 -32.23 -42.35
N LYS A 15 12.83 -32.37 -43.54
CA LYS A 15 13.98 -33.24 -43.82
C LYS A 15 15.32 -32.54 -43.61
N TYR A 16 15.43 -31.28 -44.02
CA TYR A 16 16.70 -30.53 -43.98
C TYR A 16 16.77 -29.48 -42.87
N LYS A 17 15.68 -29.25 -42.13
CA LYS A 17 15.58 -28.21 -41.08
C LYS A 17 15.93 -26.81 -41.59
N VAL A 18 15.65 -26.54 -42.87
CA VAL A 18 15.85 -25.24 -43.51
C VAL A 18 14.51 -24.54 -43.67
N ILE A 19 14.42 -23.32 -43.16
CA ILE A 19 13.28 -22.44 -43.39
C ILE A 19 13.62 -21.53 -44.57
N ILE A 20 12.88 -21.68 -45.67
CA ILE A 20 13.06 -20.82 -46.85
C ILE A 20 12.44 -19.46 -46.54
N VAL A 21 13.22 -18.40 -46.65
CA VAL A 21 12.78 -17.03 -46.33
C VAL A 21 13.02 -16.06 -47.49
N SER A 22 12.09 -15.13 -47.66
CA SER A 22 12.35 -13.87 -48.37
C SER A 22 12.84 -12.81 -47.37
N PRO A 23 13.43 -11.69 -47.82
CA PRO A 23 13.76 -10.56 -46.93
C PRO A 23 12.58 -10.13 -46.05
N THR A 24 11.36 -10.13 -46.59
CA THR A 24 10.13 -9.76 -45.86
C THR A 24 9.73 -10.81 -44.83
N SER A 25 9.78 -12.10 -45.19
CA SER A 25 9.42 -13.20 -44.28
C SER A 25 10.40 -13.30 -43.11
N PHE A 26 11.69 -13.08 -43.35
CA PHE A 26 12.71 -13.06 -42.31
C PHE A 26 12.52 -11.88 -41.35
N LEU A 27 12.26 -10.68 -41.89
CA LEU A 27 11.97 -9.49 -41.09
C LEU A 27 10.74 -9.71 -40.19
N ALA A 28 9.65 -10.27 -40.73
CA ALA A 28 8.44 -10.55 -39.96
C ALA A 28 8.68 -11.54 -38.80
N TYR A 29 9.53 -12.55 -39.03
CA TYR A 29 9.93 -13.48 -37.98
C TYR A 29 10.71 -12.78 -36.86
N LEU A 30 11.72 -11.96 -37.21
CA LEU A 30 12.48 -11.19 -36.23
C LEU A 30 11.62 -10.19 -35.46
N GLN A 31 10.65 -9.56 -36.12
CA GLN A 31 9.69 -8.67 -35.46
C GLN A 31 8.86 -9.41 -34.41
N THR A 32 8.36 -10.61 -34.76
CA THR A 32 7.62 -11.47 -33.82
C THR A 32 8.49 -11.86 -32.63
N VAL A 33 9.75 -12.25 -32.86
CA VAL A 33 10.70 -12.59 -31.79
C VAL A 33 10.96 -11.37 -30.90
N MET A 34 11.22 -10.20 -31.48
CA MET A 34 11.44 -8.97 -30.72
C MET A 34 10.22 -8.58 -29.89
N GLN A 35 9.01 -8.77 -30.41
CA GLN A 35 7.77 -8.53 -29.67
C GLN A 35 7.64 -9.51 -28.49
N GLY A 36 7.97 -10.78 -28.68
CA GLY A 36 8.02 -11.78 -27.62
C GLY A 36 9.01 -11.42 -26.51
N LEU A 37 10.23 -11.00 -26.86
CA LEU A 37 11.24 -10.57 -25.88
C LEU A 37 10.79 -9.35 -25.07
N LYS A 38 10.15 -8.36 -25.72
CA LYS A 38 9.58 -7.20 -25.01
C LYS A 38 8.46 -7.59 -24.06
N ALA A 39 7.60 -8.53 -24.46
CA ALA A 39 6.52 -9.03 -23.61
C ALA A 39 7.08 -9.71 -22.35
N LEU A 40 8.12 -10.54 -22.49
CA LEU A 40 8.80 -11.17 -21.36
C LEU A 40 9.40 -10.12 -20.40
N GLU A 41 10.05 -9.08 -20.93
CA GLU A 41 10.61 -8.01 -20.09
C GLU A 41 9.52 -7.27 -19.30
N ILE A 42 8.36 -7.01 -19.93
CA ILE A 42 7.20 -6.38 -19.27
C ILE A 42 6.66 -7.29 -18.16
N GLU A 43 6.53 -8.59 -18.42
CA GLU A 43 6.07 -9.57 -17.43
C GLU A 43 6.99 -9.59 -16.20
N HIS A 44 8.30 -9.64 -16.41
CA HIS A 44 9.29 -9.58 -15.31
C HIS A 44 9.15 -8.30 -14.49
N LYS A 45 8.99 -7.14 -15.13
CA LYS A 45 8.76 -5.86 -14.43
C LYS A 45 7.44 -5.87 -13.66
N ALA A 46 6.38 -6.48 -14.19
CA ALA A 46 5.09 -6.57 -13.50
C ALA A 46 5.19 -7.37 -12.19
N VAL A 47 5.95 -8.48 -12.18
CA VAL A 47 6.21 -9.25 -10.96
C VAL A 47 6.97 -8.41 -9.92
N GLU A 48 7.97 -7.63 -10.36
CA GLU A 48 8.70 -6.73 -9.45
C GLU A 48 7.81 -5.63 -8.88
N ILE A 49 6.93 -5.03 -9.69
CA ILE A 49 5.96 -4.04 -9.25
C ILE A 49 5.03 -4.65 -8.19
N GLN A 50 4.49 -5.84 -8.42
CA GLN A 50 3.63 -6.51 -7.44
C GLN A 50 4.33 -6.72 -6.10
N LYS A 51 5.60 -7.16 -6.12
CA LYS A 51 6.40 -7.31 -4.91
C LYS A 51 6.57 -5.99 -4.17
N ARG A 52 6.95 -4.92 -4.88
CA ARG A 52 7.15 -3.57 -4.29
C ARG A 52 5.85 -3.00 -3.73
N VAL A 53 4.72 -3.19 -4.40
CA VAL A 53 3.39 -2.78 -3.91
C VAL A 53 3.02 -3.56 -2.65
N GLY A 54 3.31 -4.86 -2.60
CA GLY A 54 3.10 -5.67 -1.40
C GLY A 54 3.94 -5.22 -0.21
N GLU A 55 5.21 -4.87 -0.43
CA GLU A 55 6.10 -4.29 0.60
C GLU A 55 5.59 -2.92 1.08
N LEU A 56 5.17 -2.06 0.16
CA LEU A 56 4.56 -0.77 0.50
C LEU A 56 3.30 -0.94 1.35
N GLY A 57 2.42 -1.88 1.00
CA GLY A 57 1.22 -2.17 1.78
C GLY A 57 1.54 -2.58 3.22
N LYS A 58 2.58 -3.38 3.44
CA LYS A 58 3.05 -3.73 4.79
C LYS A 58 3.55 -2.51 5.56
N HIS A 59 4.31 -1.63 4.93
CA HIS A 59 4.79 -0.40 5.57
C HIS A 59 3.62 0.50 5.98
N VAL A 60 2.67 0.74 5.07
CA VAL A 60 1.48 1.56 5.35
C VAL A 60 0.69 0.98 6.52
N GLY A 61 0.43 -0.34 6.52
CA GLY A 61 -0.29 -0.99 7.61
C GLY A 61 0.43 -0.88 8.96
N ALA A 62 1.76 -0.99 8.99
CA ALA A 62 2.54 -0.81 10.22
C ALA A 62 2.44 0.63 10.77
N TYR A 63 2.47 1.63 9.90
CA TYR A 63 2.25 3.02 10.31
C TYR A 63 0.83 3.24 10.82
N GLU A 64 -0.19 2.71 10.13
CA GLU A 64 -1.58 2.82 10.59
C GLU A 64 -1.77 2.22 11.99
N GLU A 65 -1.22 1.04 12.25
CA GLU A 65 -1.27 0.41 13.58
C GLU A 65 -0.56 1.26 14.64
N TYR A 66 0.60 1.84 14.30
CA TYR A 66 1.32 2.75 15.18
C TYR A 66 0.49 3.99 15.54
N TYR A 67 -0.11 4.65 14.54
CA TYR A 67 -0.95 5.83 14.76
C TYR A 67 -2.23 5.51 15.53
N LYS A 68 -2.81 4.31 15.34
CA LYS A 68 -3.94 3.83 16.15
C LYS A 68 -3.56 3.71 17.63
N LYS A 69 -2.40 3.10 17.93
CA LYS A 69 -1.89 3.00 19.31
C LYS A 69 -1.58 4.38 19.90
N LEU A 70 -1.01 5.28 19.10
CA LEU A 70 -0.75 6.66 19.50
C LEU A 70 -2.05 7.40 19.84
N GLY A 71 -3.09 7.27 19.01
CA GLY A 71 -4.40 7.85 19.27
C GLY A 71 -5.01 7.37 20.61
N ASN A 72 -4.89 6.08 20.92
CA ASN A 72 -5.35 5.53 22.20
C ASN A 72 -4.57 6.11 23.41
N ALA A 73 -3.25 6.24 23.28
CA ALA A 73 -2.41 6.82 24.33
C ALA A 73 -2.75 8.31 24.56
N LEU A 74 -2.96 9.07 23.48
CA LEU A 74 -3.41 10.46 23.56
C LEU A 74 -4.80 10.57 24.20
N GLY A 75 -5.74 9.70 23.85
CA GLY A 75 -7.06 9.66 24.49
C GLY A 75 -6.98 9.38 26.00
N THR A 76 -6.02 8.56 26.42
CA THR A 76 -5.74 8.29 27.84
C THR A 76 -5.15 9.52 28.53
N ALA A 77 -4.17 10.17 27.90
CA ALA A 77 -3.56 11.40 28.41
C ALA A 77 -4.58 12.54 28.58
N VAL A 78 -5.45 12.75 27.59
CA VAL A 78 -6.58 13.70 27.67
C VAL A 78 -7.53 13.35 28.82
N SER A 79 -7.84 12.06 29.00
CA SER A 79 -8.70 11.63 30.10
C SER A 79 -8.07 11.92 31.47
N HIS A 80 -6.77 11.71 31.62
CA HIS A 80 -6.03 12.06 32.85
C HIS A 80 -6.01 13.56 33.09
N TYR A 81 -5.74 14.36 32.05
CA TYR A 81 -5.78 15.82 32.14
C TYR A 81 -7.14 16.31 32.63
N ASN A 82 -8.23 15.89 31.97
CA ASN A 82 -9.60 16.29 32.31
C ASN A 82 -10.00 15.86 33.72
N SER A 83 -9.60 14.65 34.15
CA SER A 83 -9.90 14.16 35.49
C SER A 83 -9.13 14.94 36.55
N GLY A 84 -7.84 15.20 36.31
CA GLY A 84 -7.01 16.00 37.21
C GLY A 84 -7.52 17.43 37.36
N TYR A 85 -7.96 18.06 36.28
CA TYR A 85 -8.49 19.43 36.33
C TYR A 85 -9.85 19.51 37.03
N LYS A 86 -10.69 18.47 36.91
CA LYS A 86 -11.91 18.33 37.72
C LYS A 86 -11.62 18.17 39.21
N GLU A 87 -10.62 17.36 39.58
CA GLU A 87 -10.20 17.22 40.98
C GLU A 87 -9.62 18.53 41.52
N LEU A 88 -8.83 19.25 40.72
CA LEU A 88 -8.31 20.57 41.08
C LEU A 88 -9.44 21.56 41.38
N GLY A 89 -10.51 21.55 40.60
CA GLY A 89 -11.68 22.38 40.88
C GLY A 89 -12.40 22.04 42.19
N LYS A 90 -12.19 20.86 42.78
CA LYS A 90 -12.72 20.57 44.13
C LYS A 90 -11.94 21.27 45.23
N ILE A 91 -10.69 21.66 44.98
CA ILE A 91 -9.87 22.41 45.94
C ILE A 91 -10.54 23.74 46.29
N ASP A 92 -11.27 24.35 45.36
CA ASP A 92 -12.06 25.55 45.61
C ASP A 92 -13.04 25.37 46.79
N LYS A 93 -13.59 24.15 46.97
CA LYS A 93 -14.47 23.82 48.10
C LYS A 93 -13.70 23.75 49.42
N ASP A 94 -12.50 23.19 49.39
CA ASP A 94 -11.65 23.06 50.58
C ASP A 94 -11.09 24.43 51.00
N VAL A 95 -10.69 25.26 50.04
CA VAL A 95 -10.25 26.64 50.30
C VAL A 95 -11.40 27.49 50.84
N TYR A 96 -12.61 27.33 50.30
CA TYR A 96 -13.79 28.03 50.80
C TYR A 96 -14.09 27.69 52.27
N ARG A 97 -13.88 26.43 52.68
CA ARG A 97 -14.05 26.01 54.08
C ARG A 97 -13.03 26.63 55.04
N ILE A 98 -11.83 26.95 54.56
CA ILE A 98 -10.73 27.46 55.39
C ILE A 98 -10.70 28.99 55.42
N SER A 99 -10.95 29.64 54.27
CA SER A 99 -10.72 31.07 54.07
C SER A 99 -11.99 31.91 53.90
N GLU A 100 -13.16 31.27 53.84
CA GLU A 100 -14.46 31.87 53.44
C GLU A 100 -14.41 32.57 52.06
N SER A 101 -13.34 32.39 51.29
CA SER A 101 -13.13 32.95 49.96
C SER A 101 -13.03 31.82 48.91
N ARG A 102 -13.43 32.10 47.67
CA ARG A 102 -13.28 31.17 46.54
C ARG A 102 -12.14 31.66 45.65
N ILE A 103 -11.32 30.75 45.13
CA ILE A 103 -10.22 31.06 44.22
C ILE A 103 -10.74 31.15 42.78
N GLY A 104 -11.84 30.45 42.46
CA GLY A 104 -12.52 30.57 41.17
C GLY A 104 -11.76 29.84 40.06
N ILE A 105 -11.55 28.54 40.24
CA ILE A 105 -10.81 27.71 39.27
C ILE A 105 -11.73 27.41 38.07
N GLU A 106 -11.48 28.06 36.93
CA GLU A 106 -12.17 27.78 35.67
C GLU A 106 -11.60 26.51 35.02
N GLN A 107 -12.45 25.50 34.87
CA GLN A 107 -12.10 24.23 34.26
C GLN A 107 -12.24 24.30 32.75
N GLU A 108 -11.16 24.01 32.04
CA GLU A 108 -11.07 23.91 30.59
C GLU A 108 -10.79 22.44 30.27
N LEU A 109 -11.74 21.79 29.61
CA LEU A 109 -11.64 20.37 29.27
C LEU A 109 -11.13 20.22 27.86
N LEU A 110 -10.19 19.30 27.69
CA LEU A 110 -9.67 18.92 26.38
C LEU A 110 -10.61 17.90 25.72
N GLU A 111 -10.84 18.04 24.43
CA GLU A 111 -11.53 17.04 23.63
C GLU A 111 -10.64 15.82 23.37
N LYS A 112 -11.28 14.64 23.32
CA LYS A 112 -10.56 13.39 23.06
C LYS A 112 -10.24 13.25 21.57
N PRO A 113 -9.07 12.69 21.20
CA PRO A 113 -8.76 12.38 19.81
C PRO A 113 -9.81 11.43 19.23
N GLY A 114 -10.39 11.79 18.08
CA GLY A 114 -11.45 11.01 17.43
C GLY A 114 -12.87 11.32 17.88
N ALA A 115 -13.07 12.30 18.77
CA ALA A 115 -14.39 12.84 19.11
C ALA A 115 -14.81 14.00 18.19
N ALA A 116 -14.37 13.98 16.92
CA ALA A 116 -14.88 14.93 15.94
C ALA A 116 -16.28 14.46 15.51
N ASP A 117 -17.29 15.17 16.03
CA ASP A 117 -18.69 15.28 15.61
C ASP A 117 -19.19 14.24 14.58
N GLU A 118 -19.89 13.23 15.10
CA GLU A 118 -21.18 12.83 14.51
C GLU A 118 -22.32 13.51 15.28
#